data_AF-A0A9D3M2J0-F1
#
_entry.id   AF-A0A9D3M2J0-F1
#
_cell.length_a   1.000
_cell.length_b   1.000
_cell.length_c   1.000
_cell.angle_alpha   90.00
_cell.angle_beta   90.00
_cell.angle_gamma   90.00
#
_symmetry.space_group_name_H-M   'P 1'
#
loop_
_entity.id
_entity.type
_entity.pdbx_description
1 polymer ?
#
loop_
_entity_poly.entity_id
_entity_poly.type
_entity_poly.pdbx_seq_one_letter_code
_entity_poly.pdbx_strand_id
1 'polypeptide(L)'
;MATLLESAGTESICNSNSMLPSEASSLSHRFVDNKFYLLAVIGEIVSEDHLKCAIADIEKGIRTWDTNLIDCNLDQELKLFVSRHSARFSPDVRGQRILHHKSNVLETVVLINPSDEAVSTEVRLMVSDTARHKLLVLSGQCFENTGELILQSGSFSFPDFIDIFTDQEIGELLSNTHPANKANLTLFCPEEGDWKNSNLDKHNLQDFINMKLNSAVILPEMEGLSEFAEYLAESVEIPSPFDMLEPPTSGGFLKLSKPCCYIFPGGRGDSALFAVNGFNMLINGGSDRKSCFWKLVRHLDRVDSILLTHIGDDNLPGINSVLQRKIAELEEDQSQCSTANSEVVKNLISPDLGVVFLNVPEDLKNPEPNYRVRRTIEEVSHTLQKSCCPMWHQH
;
A
#
# COMPACT_ATOMS: atom_id res chain seq x y z
N MET A 1 -33.94 -47.82 48.73
CA MET A 1 -35.28 -48.43 48.83
C MET A 1 -36.22 -47.57 48.01
N ALA A 2 -36.82 -48.18 46.99
CA ALA A 2 -37.69 -47.54 46.03
C ALA A 2 -39.08 -47.28 46.63
N THR A 3 -39.71 -46.18 46.23
CA THR A 3 -41.17 -46.17 46.03
C THR A 3 -41.52 -45.17 44.92
N LEU A 4 -41.89 -45.73 43.76
CA LEU A 4 -42.68 -45.10 42.72
C LEU A 4 -44.15 -45.11 43.14
N LEU A 5 -44.90 -44.07 42.79
CA LEU A 5 -46.35 -44.15 42.54
C LEU A 5 -46.76 -42.93 41.68
N GLU A 6 -46.94 -43.19 40.39
CA GLU A 6 -47.80 -42.39 39.52
C GLU A 6 -49.23 -42.95 39.59
N SER A 7 -50.24 -42.07 39.48
CA SER A 7 -51.41 -42.36 38.66
C SER A 7 -52.15 -41.08 38.27
N ALA A 8 -52.58 -41.08 37.01
CA ALA A 8 -53.10 -40.00 36.20
C ALA A 8 -54.52 -39.49 36.57
N GLY A 9 -54.83 -38.29 36.04
CA GLY A 9 -56.18 -37.75 35.88
C GLY A 9 -56.20 -36.70 34.77
N THR A 10 -56.83 -37.03 33.65
CA THR A 10 -56.86 -36.34 32.35
C THR A 10 -57.94 -35.24 32.27
N GLU A 11 -57.60 -34.16 31.55
CA GLU A 11 -58.44 -33.24 30.74
C GLU A 11 -59.58 -32.39 31.35
N SER A 12 -59.48 -31.05 31.18
CA SER A 12 -60.41 -30.24 30.34
C SER A 12 -60.31 -28.72 30.61
N ILE A 13 -59.54 -28.03 29.76
CA ILE A 13 -59.97 -26.86 28.94
C ILE A 13 -60.74 -25.71 29.63
N CYS A 14 -60.09 -24.54 29.84
CA CYS A 14 -60.29 -23.30 29.06
C CYS A 14 -59.71 -22.03 29.73
N ASN A 15 -58.71 -21.46 29.06
CA ASN A 15 -58.40 -20.04 28.85
C ASN A 15 -58.57 -19.02 29.98
N SER A 16 -57.44 -18.46 30.41
CA SER A 16 -57.04 -17.09 30.01
C SER A 16 -55.68 -16.78 30.60
N ASN A 17 -54.67 -16.52 29.77
CA ASN A 17 -53.65 -15.53 30.07
C ASN A 17 -52.82 -15.20 28.81
N SER A 18 -52.80 -13.90 28.56
CA SER A 18 -52.01 -13.12 27.62
C SER A 18 -50.66 -13.73 27.21
N MET A 19 -50.53 -14.10 25.93
CA MET A 19 -49.23 -14.16 25.27
C MET A 19 -48.73 -12.73 25.06
N LEU A 20 -47.69 -12.35 25.81
CA LEU A 20 -46.71 -11.39 25.32
C LEU A 20 -45.97 -12.06 24.14
N PRO A 21 -45.79 -11.41 22.98
CA PRO A 21 -44.89 -11.94 21.98
C PRO A 21 -43.48 -11.88 22.57
N SER A 22 -42.84 -13.04 22.70
CA SER A 22 -41.39 -13.07 22.91
C SER A 22 -40.73 -12.42 21.70
N GLU A 23 -40.20 -11.22 21.87
CA GLU A 23 -39.19 -10.66 20.98
C GLU A 23 -37.91 -11.51 21.10
N ALA A 24 -37.94 -12.70 20.53
CA ALA A 24 -36.76 -13.30 19.96
C ALA A 24 -36.62 -12.71 18.55
N SER A 25 -36.29 -11.42 18.48
CA SER A 25 -35.83 -10.83 17.23
C SER A 25 -34.51 -11.52 16.89
N SER A 26 -34.46 -12.14 15.72
CA SER A 26 -33.21 -12.48 15.07
C SER A 26 -32.28 -11.26 15.19
N LEU A 27 -31.12 -11.42 15.83
CA LEU A 27 -30.12 -10.35 15.96
C LEU A 27 -29.56 -10.04 14.57
N SER A 28 -30.33 -9.30 13.77
CA SER A 28 -29.86 -8.70 12.54
C SER A 28 -28.74 -7.74 12.94
N HIS A 29 -27.53 -7.99 12.45
CA HIS A 29 -26.42 -7.07 12.63
C HIS A 29 -26.86 -5.69 12.13
N ARG A 30 -26.71 -4.66 12.97
CA ARG A 30 -27.15 -3.30 12.66
C ARG A 30 -25.96 -2.37 12.75
N PHE A 31 -25.66 -1.72 11.63
CA PHE A 31 -24.72 -0.61 11.62
C PHE A 31 -25.28 0.59 12.41
N VAL A 32 -24.41 1.24 13.16
CA VAL A 32 -24.75 2.31 14.10
C VAL A 32 -24.63 3.66 13.38
N ASP A 33 -25.73 4.41 13.35
CA ASP A 33 -25.86 5.64 12.56
C ASP A 33 -24.90 6.76 13.00
N ASN A 34 -24.60 6.87 14.30
CA ASN A 34 -23.72 7.90 14.85
C ASN A 34 -22.26 7.46 15.00
N LYS A 35 -21.85 6.40 14.27
CA LYS A 35 -20.49 5.86 14.29
C LYS A 35 -19.87 5.97 12.92
N PHE A 36 -18.62 6.44 12.93
CA PHE A 36 -17.84 6.77 11.74
C PHE A 36 -16.52 6.01 11.76
N TYR A 37 -16.06 5.61 10.57
CA TYR A 37 -14.78 4.94 10.40
C TYR A 37 -14.01 5.57 9.24
N LEU A 38 -12.80 6.03 9.51
CA LEU A 38 -11.87 6.58 8.52
C LEU A 38 -10.66 5.65 8.42
N LEU A 39 -10.41 5.12 7.23
CA LEU A 39 -9.20 4.39 6.89
C LEU A 39 -8.46 5.16 5.78
N ALA A 40 -7.27 5.67 6.07
CA ALA A 40 -6.40 6.29 5.09
C ALA A 40 -5.16 5.41 4.85
N VAL A 41 -4.80 5.24 3.58
CA VAL A 41 -3.67 4.42 3.14
C VAL A 41 -2.71 5.33 2.40
N ILE A 42 -1.46 5.38 2.86
CA ILE A 42 -0.34 6.05 2.21
C ILE A 42 0.56 4.96 1.63
N GLY A 43 0.53 4.83 0.30
CA GLY A 43 1.37 3.89 -0.45
C GLY A 43 2.85 4.24 -0.43
N GLU A 44 3.63 3.63 -1.32
CA GLU A 44 5.08 3.85 -1.42
C GLU A 44 5.38 5.33 -1.73
N ILE A 45 6.18 5.98 -0.87
CA ILE A 45 6.66 7.35 -1.07
C ILE A 45 8.17 7.34 -1.35
N VAL A 46 8.56 7.88 -2.50
CA VAL A 46 9.95 7.83 -3.00
C VAL A 46 10.60 9.21 -3.15
N SER A 47 9.82 10.30 -3.04
CA SER A 47 10.33 11.67 -3.00
C SER A 47 9.34 12.61 -2.32
N GLU A 48 9.80 13.81 -1.99
CA GLU A 48 8.99 14.88 -1.38
C GLU A 48 7.77 15.26 -2.22
N ASP A 49 7.88 15.22 -3.55
CA ASP A 49 6.75 15.56 -4.42
C ASP A 49 5.69 14.45 -4.47
N HIS A 50 6.09 13.18 -4.30
CA HIS A 50 5.15 12.09 -4.08
C HIS A 50 4.42 12.26 -2.74
N LEU A 51 5.16 12.63 -1.68
CA LEU A 51 4.58 12.89 -0.37
C LEU A 51 3.54 14.01 -0.43
N LYS A 52 3.88 15.15 -1.03
CA LYS A 52 2.94 16.28 -1.21
C LYS A 52 1.67 15.86 -1.94
N CYS A 53 1.78 15.07 -3.01
CA CYS A 53 0.62 14.58 -3.74
C CYS A 53 -0.23 13.65 -2.87
N ALA A 54 0.41 12.74 -2.13
CA ALA A 54 -0.28 11.80 -1.27
C ALA A 54 -1.05 12.50 -0.13
N ILE A 55 -0.43 13.51 0.50
CA ILE A 55 -1.09 14.29 1.56
C ILE A 55 -2.25 15.10 0.99
N ALA A 56 -2.07 15.76 -0.15
CA ALA A 56 -3.15 16.50 -0.82
C ALA A 56 -4.34 15.59 -1.19
N ASP A 57 -4.07 14.35 -1.59
CA ASP A 57 -5.07 13.35 -1.90
C ASP A 57 -5.82 12.87 -0.64
N ILE A 58 -5.14 12.78 0.52
CA ILE A 58 -5.79 12.52 1.81
C ILE A 58 -6.72 13.66 2.22
N GLU A 59 -6.24 14.90 2.14
CA GLU A 59 -7.06 16.08 2.43
C GLU A 59 -8.30 16.14 1.53
N LYS A 60 -8.10 15.97 0.22
CA LYS A 60 -9.19 15.93 -0.75
C LYS A 60 -10.16 14.80 -0.44
N GLY A 61 -9.66 13.58 -0.19
CA GLY A 61 -10.45 12.39 0.12
C GLY A 61 -11.33 12.58 1.34
N ILE A 62 -10.78 13.08 2.45
CA ILE A 62 -11.56 13.41 3.65
C ILE A 62 -12.65 14.43 3.34
N ARG A 63 -12.38 15.44 2.52
CA ARG A 63 -13.38 16.44 2.14
C ARG A 63 -14.46 15.93 1.18
N THR A 64 -14.31 14.75 0.59
CA THR A 64 -15.38 14.09 -0.18
C THR A 64 -16.39 13.35 0.70
N TRP A 65 -16.13 13.23 2.00
CA TRP A 65 -16.95 12.40 2.88
C TRP A 65 -18.30 13.04 3.18
N ASP A 66 -19.36 12.32 2.78
CA ASP A 66 -20.76 12.70 3.00
C ASP A 66 -21.18 12.35 4.43
N THR A 67 -20.70 13.15 5.39
CA THR A 67 -20.99 13.00 6.83
C THR A 67 -21.63 14.25 7.39
N ASN A 68 -22.58 14.06 8.30
CA ASN A 68 -23.17 15.17 9.04
C ASN A 68 -22.19 15.65 10.13
N LEU A 69 -21.61 16.84 9.94
CA LEU A 69 -20.66 17.44 10.88
C LEU A 69 -21.25 17.72 12.28
N ILE A 70 -22.59 17.71 12.41
CA ILE A 70 -23.28 17.81 13.70
C ILE A 70 -23.10 16.51 14.51
N ASP A 71 -23.20 15.37 13.84
CA ASP A 71 -23.09 14.05 14.47
C ASP A 71 -21.62 13.65 14.67
N CYS A 72 -20.73 14.11 13.78
CA CYS A 72 -19.29 13.91 13.87
C CYS A 72 -18.54 15.23 13.62
N ASN A 73 -18.06 15.86 14.69
CA ASN A 73 -17.19 17.03 14.57
C ASN A 73 -15.79 16.60 14.10
N LEU A 74 -15.66 16.44 12.78
CA LEU A 74 -14.46 15.90 12.15
C LEU A 74 -13.20 16.74 12.44
N ASP A 75 -13.32 18.06 12.55
CA ASP A 75 -12.22 18.96 12.92
C ASP A 75 -11.63 18.58 14.29
N GLN A 76 -12.48 18.42 15.30
CA GLN A 76 -12.06 18.06 16.65
C GLN A 76 -11.53 16.62 16.74
N GLU A 77 -12.15 15.69 16.03
CA GLU A 77 -11.73 14.28 16.03
C GLU A 77 -10.35 14.09 15.36
N LEU A 78 -10.05 14.84 14.29
CA LEU A 78 -8.73 14.82 13.66
C LEU A 78 -7.65 15.44 14.57
N LYS A 79 -7.95 16.52 15.30
CA LYS A 79 -7.06 17.06 16.35
C LYS A 79 -6.80 16.06 17.49
N LEU A 80 -7.82 15.29 17.88
CA LEU A 80 -7.67 14.22 18.86
C LEU A 80 -6.77 13.10 18.34
N PHE A 81 -6.89 12.74 17.07
CA PHE A 81 -5.98 11.78 16.44
C PHE A 81 -4.53 12.25 16.54
N VAL A 82 -4.21 13.48 16.13
CA VAL A 82 -2.84 14.02 16.15
C VAL A 82 -2.24 13.93 17.56
N SER A 83 -3.05 14.21 18.60
CA SER A 83 -2.59 14.22 19.98
C SER A 83 -2.62 12.87 20.71
N ARG A 84 -3.40 11.88 20.25
CA ARG A 84 -3.71 10.67 21.06
C ARG A 84 -3.71 9.35 20.28
N HIS A 85 -3.31 9.32 19.02
CA HIS A 85 -3.21 8.06 18.30
C HIS A 85 -2.14 7.16 18.95
N SER A 86 -2.36 5.85 18.83
CA SER A 86 -1.37 4.83 19.08
C SER A 86 -0.67 4.47 17.77
N ALA A 87 0.60 4.07 17.85
CA ALA A 87 1.36 3.61 16.68
C ALA A 87 1.74 2.14 16.87
N ARG A 88 1.46 1.32 15.85
CA ARG A 88 1.93 -0.06 15.74
C ARG A 88 2.90 -0.18 14.57
N PHE A 89 3.94 -0.97 14.74
CA PHE A 89 5.01 -1.15 13.76
C PHE A 89 5.06 -2.60 13.32
N SER A 90 5.26 -2.83 12.03
CA SER A 90 5.48 -4.19 11.52
C SER A 90 6.95 -4.59 11.72
N PRO A 91 7.25 -5.77 12.29
CA PRO A 91 8.61 -6.30 12.32
C PRO A 91 9.04 -6.81 10.93
N ASP A 92 8.08 -7.22 10.09
CA ASP A 92 8.34 -7.90 8.81
C ASP A 92 8.53 -6.89 7.66
N VAL A 93 7.79 -5.78 7.71
CA VAL A 93 7.83 -4.73 6.69
C VAL A 93 8.46 -3.47 7.28
N ARG A 94 9.73 -3.23 6.94
CA ARG A 94 10.46 -2.04 7.38
C ARG A 94 9.74 -0.77 6.90
N GLY A 95 9.48 0.14 7.84
CA GLY A 95 8.84 1.43 7.57
C GLY A 95 7.32 1.40 7.66
N GLN A 96 6.69 0.22 7.74
CA GLN A 96 5.25 0.11 7.90
C GLN A 96 4.81 0.58 9.29
N ARG A 97 3.85 1.51 9.33
CA ARG A 97 3.23 2.03 10.56
C ARG A 97 1.71 2.00 10.43
N ILE A 98 1.05 1.60 11.51
CA ILE A 98 -0.41 1.69 11.66
C ILE A 98 -0.68 2.66 12.79
N LEU A 99 -1.19 3.83 12.44
CA LEU A 99 -1.62 4.83 13.40
C LEU A 99 -3.11 4.65 13.67
N HIS A 100 -3.49 4.52 14.93
CA HIS A 100 -4.86 4.19 15.31
C HIS A 100 -5.33 5.05 16.47
N HIS A 101 -6.46 5.73 16.27
CA HIS A 101 -7.19 6.41 17.33
C HIS A 101 -8.67 6.04 17.25
N LYS A 102 -9.27 5.76 18.41
CA LYS A 102 -10.69 5.46 18.53
C LYS A 102 -11.32 6.33 19.59
N SER A 103 -12.31 7.12 19.19
CA SER A 103 -13.14 7.91 20.08
C SER A 103 -14.52 7.28 20.28
N ASN A 104 -15.42 8.02 20.93
CA ASN A 104 -16.81 7.61 21.06
C ASN A 104 -17.61 7.76 19.76
N VAL A 105 -17.09 8.44 18.75
CA VAL A 105 -17.82 8.75 17.50
C VAL A 105 -17.06 8.26 16.27
N LEU A 106 -15.77 8.57 16.19
CA LEU A 106 -14.91 8.26 15.05
C LEU A 106 -13.81 7.26 15.43
N GLU A 107 -13.63 6.27 14.58
CA GLU A 107 -12.43 5.44 14.56
C GLU A 107 -11.59 5.80 13.33
N THR A 108 -10.32 6.16 13.55
CA THR A 108 -9.40 6.58 12.51
C THR A 108 -8.19 5.65 12.50
N VAL A 109 -7.94 5.04 11.35
CA VAL A 109 -6.76 4.22 11.07
C VAL A 109 -6.01 4.84 9.90
N VAL A 110 -4.70 5.04 10.05
CA VAL A 110 -3.82 5.48 8.96
C VAL A 110 -2.72 4.45 8.78
N LEU A 111 -2.60 3.91 7.56
CA LEU A 111 -1.54 3.01 7.16
C LEU A 111 -0.48 3.79 6.41
N ILE A 112 0.75 3.71 6.90
CA ILE A 112 1.93 4.33 6.29
C ILE A 112 2.84 3.23 5.79
N ASN A 113 3.25 3.30 4.52
CA ASN A 113 4.09 2.31 3.86
C ASN A 113 3.62 0.85 4.12
N PRO A 114 2.33 0.52 3.93
CA PRO A 114 1.82 -0.81 4.26
C PRO A 114 2.21 -1.86 3.22
N SER A 115 2.03 -3.12 3.60
CA SER A 115 1.92 -4.27 2.70
C SER A 115 0.48 -4.45 2.19
N ASP A 116 0.34 -5.16 1.08
CA ASP A 116 -0.92 -5.65 0.53
C ASP A 116 -1.76 -6.43 1.56
N GLU A 117 -1.13 -7.29 2.36
CA GLU A 117 -1.78 -8.03 3.45
C GLU A 117 -2.34 -7.09 4.53
N ALA A 118 -1.58 -6.05 4.91
CA ALA A 118 -2.00 -5.08 5.91
C ALA A 118 -3.17 -4.22 5.43
N VAL A 119 -3.14 -3.75 4.17
CA VAL A 119 -4.25 -3.02 3.58
C VAL A 119 -5.51 -3.89 3.54
N SER A 120 -5.40 -5.13 3.05
CA SER A 120 -6.54 -6.05 2.95
C SER A 120 -7.15 -6.37 4.31
N THR A 121 -6.31 -6.55 5.34
CA THR A 121 -6.74 -6.81 6.71
C THR A 121 -7.51 -5.62 7.30
N GLU A 122 -6.97 -4.41 7.17
CA GLU A 122 -7.58 -3.21 7.74
C GLU A 122 -8.84 -2.78 6.98
N VAL A 123 -8.91 -3.01 5.67
CA VAL A 123 -10.14 -2.83 4.90
C VAL A 123 -11.20 -3.85 5.33
N ARG A 124 -10.84 -5.12 5.55
CA ARG A 124 -11.75 -6.15 6.11
C ARG A 124 -12.28 -5.74 7.49
N LEU A 125 -11.40 -5.26 8.38
CA LEU A 125 -11.80 -4.75 9.69
C LEU A 125 -12.74 -3.54 9.57
N MET A 126 -12.42 -2.57 8.71
CA MET A 126 -13.28 -1.43 8.45
C MET A 126 -14.66 -1.88 7.93
N VAL A 127 -14.73 -2.77 6.95
CA VAL A 127 -16.02 -3.23 6.36
C VAL A 127 -16.87 -3.94 7.42
N SER A 128 -16.25 -4.79 8.24
CA SER A 128 -16.93 -5.55 9.30
C SER A 128 -17.32 -4.73 10.54
N ASP A 129 -16.72 -3.55 10.75
CA ASP A 129 -17.00 -2.72 11.91
C ASP A 129 -18.45 -2.22 11.96
N THR A 130 -18.95 -1.97 13.17
CA THR A 130 -20.31 -1.51 13.44
C THR A 130 -20.64 -0.10 12.92
N ALA A 131 -19.65 0.73 12.56
CA ALA A 131 -19.87 2.07 12.01
C ALA A 131 -20.66 2.05 10.71
N ARG A 132 -21.71 2.87 10.61
CA ARG A 132 -22.50 2.99 9.38
C ARG A 132 -21.78 3.80 8.30
N HIS A 133 -21.09 4.86 8.70
CA HIS A 133 -20.42 5.76 7.76
C HIS A 133 -18.94 5.42 7.71
N LYS A 134 -18.45 5.02 6.54
CA LYS A 134 -17.09 4.55 6.32
C LYS A 134 -16.45 5.36 5.19
N LEU A 135 -15.20 5.76 5.37
CA LEU A 135 -14.37 6.40 4.36
C LEU A 135 -13.07 5.62 4.20
N LEU A 136 -12.80 5.18 2.98
CA LEU A 136 -11.51 4.63 2.59
C LEU A 136 -10.81 5.61 1.64
N VAL A 137 -9.61 6.03 2.00
CA VAL A 137 -8.77 6.90 1.17
C VAL A 137 -7.50 6.15 0.78
N LEU A 138 -7.39 5.83 -0.50
CA LEU A 138 -6.21 5.22 -1.11
C LEU A 138 -5.38 6.33 -1.75
N SER A 139 -4.21 6.60 -1.17
CA SER A 139 -3.34 7.71 -1.56
C SER A 139 -1.91 7.24 -1.82
N GLY A 140 -1.28 7.79 -2.86
CA GLY A 140 0.06 7.43 -3.28
C GLY A 140 0.16 7.22 -4.79
N GLN A 141 1.30 6.70 -5.25
CA GLN A 141 1.53 6.42 -6.66
C GLN A 141 0.79 5.15 -7.09
N CYS A 142 0.21 5.14 -8.30
CA CYS A 142 -0.44 3.97 -8.88
C CYS A 142 0.16 3.57 -10.24
N PHE A 143 -0.03 2.32 -10.66
CA PHE A 143 0.40 1.86 -11.99
C PHE A 143 -0.50 2.43 -13.10
N GLU A 144 0.11 2.92 -14.19
CA GLU A 144 -0.60 3.52 -15.33
C GLU A 144 -1.63 2.58 -15.98
N ASN A 145 -1.27 1.31 -16.15
CA ASN A 145 -2.10 0.35 -16.89
C ASN A 145 -3.24 -0.24 -16.05
N THR A 146 -2.95 -0.59 -14.80
CA THR A 146 -3.89 -1.32 -13.93
C THR A 146 -4.60 -0.42 -12.91
N GLY A 147 -4.06 0.77 -12.63
CA GLY A 147 -4.50 1.65 -11.54
C GLY A 147 -4.07 1.15 -10.15
N GLU A 148 -3.18 0.17 -10.14
CA GLU A 148 -2.66 -0.53 -8.96
C GLU A 148 -2.07 0.41 -7.92
N LEU A 149 -2.59 0.55 -6.69
CA LEU A 149 -1.89 1.37 -5.70
C LEU A 149 -0.57 0.68 -5.33
N ILE A 150 0.56 1.37 -5.52
CA ILE A 150 1.88 0.85 -5.24
C ILE A 150 2.14 0.95 -3.73
N LEU A 151 2.49 -0.17 -3.12
CA LEU A 151 2.70 -0.29 -1.68
C LEU A 151 4.18 -0.54 -1.36
N GLN A 152 4.54 -0.50 -0.08
CA GLN A 152 5.90 -0.79 0.37
C GLN A 152 6.31 -2.25 0.06
N SER A 153 5.31 -3.13 0.03
CA SER A 153 5.42 -4.52 -0.40
C SER A 153 4.13 -4.89 -1.12
N GLY A 154 4.22 -5.25 -2.40
CA GLY A 154 3.07 -5.59 -3.24
C GLY A 154 2.34 -4.37 -3.81
N SER A 155 1.11 -4.61 -4.27
CA SER A 155 0.18 -3.56 -4.72
C SER A 155 -1.23 -3.87 -4.23
N PHE A 156 -2.11 -2.87 -4.25
CA PHE A 156 -3.53 -3.06 -3.90
C PHE A 156 -4.43 -2.65 -5.07
N SER A 157 -5.11 -3.64 -5.62
CA SER A 157 -5.93 -3.56 -6.82
C SER A 157 -7.42 -3.46 -6.56
N PHE A 158 -8.19 -3.07 -7.58
CA PHE A 158 -9.64 -3.15 -7.53
C PHE A 158 -10.12 -4.60 -7.35
N PRO A 159 -9.59 -5.61 -8.06
CA PRO A 159 -9.84 -7.02 -7.73
C PRO A 159 -9.57 -7.39 -6.26
N ASP A 160 -8.44 -6.98 -5.68
CA ASP A 160 -8.15 -7.29 -4.26
C ASP A 160 -9.21 -6.69 -3.34
N PHE A 161 -9.67 -5.47 -3.64
CA PHE A 161 -10.78 -4.85 -2.93
C PHE A 161 -12.09 -5.63 -3.07
N ILE A 162 -12.43 -6.12 -4.27
CA ILE A 162 -13.62 -6.94 -4.49
C ILE A 162 -13.52 -8.28 -3.77
N ASP A 163 -12.36 -8.91 -3.77
CA ASP A 163 -12.11 -10.21 -3.13
C ASP A 163 -12.39 -10.16 -1.62
N ILE A 164 -12.17 -9.02 -0.96
CA ILE A 164 -12.57 -8.82 0.44
C ILE A 164 -14.07 -9.05 0.66
N PHE A 165 -14.93 -8.66 -0.29
CA PHE A 165 -16.38 -8.87 -0.20
C PHE A 165 -16.82 -10.29 -0.60
N THR A 166 -15.93 -11.08 -1.20
CA THR A 166 -16.18 -12.51 -1.46
C THR A 166 -15.93 -13.39 -0.24
N ASP A 167 -15.30 -12.81 0.80
CA ASP A 167 -15.07 -13.50 2.06
C ASP A 167 -16.41 -13.90 2.72
N GLN A 168 -16.47 -15.15 3.20
CA GLN A 168 -17.69 -15.71 3.74
C GLN A 168 -18.21 -14.92 4.95
N GLU A 169 -17.32 -14.47 5.85
CA GLU A 169 -17.72 -13.76 7.07
C GLU A 169 -18.29 -12.38 6.73
N ILE A 170 -17.67 -11.67 5.79
CA ILE A 170 -18.16 -10.37 5.31
C ILE A 170 -19.48 -10.55 4.55
N GLY A 171 -19.57 -11.54 3.67
CA GLY A 171 -20.77 -11.82 2.90
C GLY A 171 -21.97 -12.15 3.80
N GLU A 172 -21.76 -12.98 4.83
CA GLU A 172 -22.79 -13.29 5.84
C GLU A 172 -23.18 -12.06 6.67
N LEU A 173 -22.22 -11.23 7.08
CA LEU A 173 -22.49 -10.00 7.83
C LEU A 173 -23.37 -9.03 7.03
N LEU A 174 -23.01 -8.77 5.78
CA LEU A 174 -23.70 -7.81 4.93
C LEU A 174 -25.06 -8.35 4.45
N SER A 175 -25.16 -9.65 4.15
CA SER A 175 -26.44 -10.26 3.72
C SER A 175 -27.48 -10.38 4.83
N ASN A 176 -27.06 -10.52 6.09
CA ASN A 176 -27.95 -10.51 7.26
C ASN A 176 -28.40 -9.10 7.68
N THR A 177 -27.83 -8.06 7.08
CA THR A 177 -28.18 -6.67 7.37
C THR A 177 -29.44 -6.26 6.61
N HIS A 178 -30.42 -5.68 7.31
CA HIS A 178 -31.65 -5.20 6.68
C HIS A 178 -31.34 -4.10 5.63
N PRO A 179 -31.98 -4.08 4.43
CA PRO A 179 -31.65 -3.13 3.36
C PRO A 179 -31.72 -1.64 3.74
N ALA A 180 -32.58 -1.28 4.69
CA ALA A 180 -32.69 0.09 5.23
C ALA A 180 -31.49 0.51 6.11
N ASN A 181 -30.71 -0.45 6.59
CA ASN A 181 -29.59 -0.27 7.52
C ASN A 181 -28.23 -0.52 6.87
N LYS A 182 -28.13 -0.50 5.53
CA LYS A 182 -26.85 -0.63 4.83
C LYS A 182 -25.83 0.40 5.32
N ALA A 183 -24.58 -0.05 5.44
CA ALA A 183 -23.44 0.85 5.60
C ALA A 183 -23.24 1.70 4.33
N ASN A 184 -22.65 2.87 4.51
CA ASN A 184 -22.24 3.77 3.45
C ASN A 184 -20.71 3.79 3.42
N LEU A 185 -20.13 3.35 2.30
CA LEU A 185 -18.71 3.38 2.06
C LEU A 185 -18.40 4.41 0.97
N THR A 186 -17.75 5.50 1.36
CA THR A 186 -17.13 6.42 0.39
C THR A 186 -15.70 5.96 0.16
N LEU A 187 -15.31 5.83 -1.10
CA LEU A 187 -13.98 5.43 -1.52
C LEU A 187 -13.35 6.56 -2.33
N PHE A 188 -12.20 7.02 -1.89
CA PHE A 188 -11.31 7.88 -2.67
C PHE A 188 -10.14 7.02 -3.15
N CYS A 189 -9.99 6.86 -4.47
CA CYS A 189 -9.04 5.92 -5.08
C CYS A 189 -8.43 6.49 -6.38
N PRO A 190 -7.36 5.87 -6.91
CA PRO A 190 -6.77 6.26 -8.19
C PRO A 190 -7.80 6.36 -9.32
N GLU A 191 -7.62 7.31 -10.23
CA GLU A 191 -8.51 7.52 -11.40
C GLU A 191 -8.05 6.75 -12.65
N GLU A 192 -7.14 5.78 -12.48
CA GLU A 192 -6.56 4.97 -13.55
C GLU A 192 -7.04 3.52 -13.52
N GLY A 193 -6.84 2.82 -14.65
CA GLY A 193 -7.08 1.39 -14.79
C GLY A 193 -8.48 0.90 -14.37
N ASP A 194 -8.51 -0.17 -13.57
CA ASP A 194 -9.76 -0.83 -13.19
C ASP A 194 -10.60 -0.02 -12.20
N TRP A 195 -9.98 0.87 -11.42
CA TRP A 195 -10.69 1.79 -10.53
C TRP A 195 -11.57 2.76 -11.31
N LYS A 196 -11.13 3.23 -12.49
CA LYS A 196 -11.89 4.12 -13.38
C LYS A 196 -13.06 3.41 -14.06
N ASN A 197 -12.85 2.16 -14.45
CA ASN A 197 -13.83 1.34 -15.16
C ASN A 197 -14.67 0.46 -14.23
N SER A 198 -14.59 0.73 -12.93
CA SER A 198 -15.26 -0.02 -11.87
C SER A 198 -16.77 0.06 -12.07
N ASN A 199 -17.32 -0.94 -12.76
CA ASN A 199 -18.75 -1.16 -12.76
C ASN A 199 -19.07 -1.84 -11.43
N LEU A 200 -19.18 -1.06 -10.35
CA LEU A 200 -19.61 -1.55 -9.05
C LEU A 200 -20.90 -2.38 -9.14
N ASP A 201 -21.78 -2.00 -10.09
CA ASP A 201 -23.03 -2.68 -10.40
C ASP A 201 -22.84 -4.12 -10.93
N LYS A 202 -21.72 -4.45 -11.58
CA LYS A 202 -21.45 -5.81 -12.05
C LYS A 202 -21.20 -6.81 -10.92
N HIS A 203 -20.78 -6.33 -9.75
CA HIS A 203 -20.44 -7.17 -8.61
C HIS A 203 -21.60 -7.30 -7.59
N ASN A 204 -22.77 -6.72 -7.88
CA ASN A 204 -23.94 -6.67 -6.98
C ASN A 204 -23.63 -6.12 -5.56
N LEU A 205 -22.50 -5.44 -5.36
CA LEU A 205 -22.09 -4.95 -4.04
C LEU A 205 -23.04 -3.88 -3.50
N GLN A 206 -23.64 -3.08 -4.39
CA GLN A 206 -24.64 -2.07 -4.05
C GLN A 206 -25.90 -2.69 -3.39
N ASP A 207 -26.16 -3.98 -3.59
CA ASP A 207 -27.26 -4.68 -2.93
C ASP A 207 -27.03 -4.90 -1.44
N PHE A 208 -25.77 -4.81 -0.99
CA PHE A 208 -25.35 -5.13 0.38
C PHE A 208 -24.76 -3.93 1.12
N ILE A 209 -24.08 -3.02 0.41
CA ILE A 209 -23.44 -1.82 0.97
C ILE A 209 -23.52 -0.67 -0.04
N ASN A 210 -23.86 0.54 0.43
CA ASN A 210 -23.94 1.70 -0.45
C ASN A 210 -22.53 2.22 -0.71
N MET A 211 -22.02 2.10 -1.94
CA MET A 211 -20.67 2.56 -2.30
C MET A 211 -20.70 3.80 -3.19
N LYS A 212 -19.85 4.78 -2.87
CA LYS A 212 -19.61 5.98 -3.70
C LYS A 212 -18.11 6.10 -3.98
N LEU A 213 -17.71 6.18 -5.24
CA LEU A 213 -16.33 6.38 -5.67
C LEU A 213 -16.08 7.85 -6.00
N ASN A 214 -14.91 8.38 -5.59
CA ASN A 214 -14.36 9.68 -6.00
C ASN A 214 -15.42 10.79 -6.08
N SER A 215 -16.18 10.96 -5.00
CA SER A 215 -17.24 11.98 -4.92
C SER A 215 -16.66 13.40 -5.02
N ALA A 216 -17.50 14.36 -5.39
CA ALA A 216 -17.10 15.77 -5.35
C ALA A 216 -16.72 16.19 -3.92
N VAL A 217 -15.88 17.21 -3.80
CA VAL A 217 -15.52 17.80 -2.51
C VAL A 217 -16.74 18.53 -1.94
N ILE A 218 -17.20 18.12 -0.75
CA ILE A 218 -18.41 18.64 -0.10
C ILE A 218 -18.05 19.40 1.18
N LEU A 219 -17.05 18.94 1.93
CA LEU A 219 -16.68 19.54 3.20
C LEU A 219 -15.76 20.77 3.01
N PRO A 220 -15.89 21.79 3.87
CA PRO A 220 -15.02 22.95 3.87
C PRO A 220 -13.61 22.58 4.34
N GLU A 221 -12.70 23.55 4.23
CA GLU A 221 -11.39 23.47 4.89
C GLU A 221 -11.57 23.55 6.41
N MET A 222 -10.74 22.81 7.14
CA MET A 222 -10.82 22.62 8.58
C MET A 222 -9.41 22.66 9.15
N GLU A 223 -9.23 23.35 10.27
CA GLU A 223 -7.91 23.48 10.91
C GLU A 223 -7.39 22.12 11.38
N GLY A 224 -8.26 21.29 11.95
CA GLY A 224 -7.90 19.94 12.38
C GLY A 224 -7.54 19.00 11.22
N LEU A 225 -8.05 19.26 10.01
CA LEU A 225 -7.62 18.55 8.81
C LEU A 225 -6.22 18.98 8.38
N SER A 226 -5.92 20.28 8.43
CA SER A 226 -4.58 20.80 8.13
C SER A 226 -3.54 20.30 9.15
N GLU A 227 -3.83 20.35 10.45
CA GLU A 227 -2.95 19.79 11.49
C GLU A 227 -2.71 18.28 11.29
N PHE A 228 -3.76 17.54 10.91
CA PHE A 228 -3.65 16.12 10.60
C PHE A 228 -2.78 15.87 9.36
N ALA A 229 -2.96 16.63 8.29
CA ALA A 229 -2.17 16.52 7.07
C ALA A 229 -0.69 16.85 7.29
N GLU A 230 -0.41 17.93 8.03
CA GLU A 230 0.96 18.32 8.43
C GLU A 230 1.60 17.22 9.29
N TYR A 231 0.88 16.68 10.27
CA TYR A 231 1.36 15.59 11.10
C TYR A 231 1.69 14.33 10.28
N LEU A 232 0.84 13.98 9.30
CA LEU A 232 1.11 12.85 8.41
C LEU A 232 2.33 13.11 7.52
N ALA A 233 2.49 14.32 6.99
CA ALA A 233 3.67 14.68 6.20
C ALA A 233 4.97 14.53 7.01
N GLU A 234 4.97 14.92 8.28
CA GLU A 234 6.13 14.75 9.18
C GLU A 234 6.35 13.29 9.61
N SER A 235 5.29 12.47 9.61
CA SER A 235 5.35 11.08 10.07
C SER A 235 5.86 10.10 9.02
N VAL A 236 5.82 10.47 7.75
CA VAL A 236 6.28 9.65 6.63
C VAL A 236 7.76 9.88 6.36
N GLU A 237 8.56 8.84 6.48
CA GLU A 237 9.97 8.87 6.15
C GLU A 237 10.20 8.41 4.71
N ILE A 238 10.94 9.20 3.93
CA ILE A 238 11.35 8.83 2.58
C ILE A 238 12.61 7.97 2.69
N PRO A 239 12.59 6.70 2.22
CA PRO A 239 13.73 5.81 2.36
C PRO A 239 14.92 6.27 1.50
N SER A 240 16.12 6.25 2.11
CA SER A 240 17.36 6.49 1.37
C SER A 240 17.63 5.36 0.36
N PRO A 241 18.30 5.62 -0.79
CA PRO A 241 18.76 4.56 -1.69
C PRO A 241 19.57 3.46 -0.98
N PHE A 242 20.31 3.81 0.08
CA PHE A 242 21.08 2.86 0.89
C PHE A 242 20.22 2.00 1.82
N ASP A 243 19.08 2.53 2.30
CA ASP A 243 18.13 1.77 3.10
C ASP A 243 17.32 0.81 2.23
N MET A 244 16.99 1.25 1.02
CA MET A 244 16.29 0.46 0.01
C MET A 244 17.16 -0.70 -0.46
N LEU A 245 18.43 -0.42 -0.77
CA LEU A 245 19.41 -1.40 -1.22
C LEU A 245 20.57 -1.47 -0.22
N GLU A 246 20.40 -2.35 0.77
CA GLU A 246 21.34 -2.50 1.88
C GLU A 246 22.76 -2.90 1.43
N PRO A 247 23.81 -2.39 2.10
CA PRO A 247 25.18 -2.76 1.81
C PRO A 247 25.50 -4.24 2.09
N PRO A 248 26.64 -4.77 1.60
CA PRO A 248 27.07 -6.13 1.90
C PRO A 248 27.33 -6.32 3.39
N THR A 249 26.85 -7.42 3.99
CA THR A 249 26.98 -7.67 5.43
C THR A 249 28.36 -8.23 5.83
N SER A 250 29.16 -8.67 4.86
CA SER A 250 30.46 -9.29 5.08
C SER A 250 31.48 -8.71 4.12
N GLY A 251 32.72 -8.52 4.59
CA GLY A 251 33.83 -8.13 3.73
C GLY A 251 34.22 -9.26 2.76
N GLY A 252 34.38 -8.90 1.49
CA GLY A 252 34.83 -9.81 0.43
C GLY A 252 33.74 -10.16 -0.58
N PHE A 253 34.16 -10.53 -1.79
CA PHE A 253 33.27 -10.78 -2.92
C PHE A 253 32.98 -12.27 -3.11
N LEU A 254 31.73 -12.58 -3.44
CA LEU A 254 31.30 -13.89 -3.86
C LEU A 254 31.83 -14.19 -5.27
N LYS A 255 32.60 -15.27 -5.41
CA LYS A 255 33.08 -15.76 -6.71
C LYS A 255 32.27 -16.97 -7.17
N LEU A 256 31.51 -16.77 -8.25
CA LEU A 256 30.73 -17.82 -8.91
C LEU A 256 31.62 -18.55 -9.94
N SER A 257 32.21 -19.68 -9.53
CA SER A 257 33.20 -20.42 -10.32
C SER A 257 32.58 -21.43 -11.30
N LYS A 258 31.35 -21.86 -11.05
CA LYS A 258 30.62 -22.78 -11.94
C LYS A 258 29.54 -22.01 -12.70
N PRO A 259 29.24 -22.41 -13.95
CA PRO A 259 28.09 -21.90 -14.67
C PRO A 259 26.82 -22.08 -13.83
N CYS A 260 26.13 -20.99 -13.51
CA CYS A 260 24.92 -21.00 -12.73
C CYS A 260 23.92 -19.95 -13.21
N CYS A 261 22.64 -20.21 -12.95
CA CYS A 261 21.53 -19.31 -13.19
C CYS A 261 20.75 -19.18 -11.89
N TYR A 262 20.58 -17.94 -11.42
CA TYR A 262 19.72 -17.60 -10.30
C TYR A 262 18.47 -16.92 -10.83
N ILE A 263 17.31 -17.35 -10.36
CA ILE A 263 16.01 -16.75 -10.70
C ILE A 263 15.49 -16.08 -9.44
N PHE A 264 15.08 -14.84 -9.58
CA PHE A 264 14.56 -14.02 -8.49
C PHE A 264 13.13 -13.58 -8.83
N PRO A 265 12.14 -13.94 -7.99
CA PRO A 265 10.77 -13.44 -8.17
C PRO A 265 10.77 -11.95 -7.84
N GLY A 266 10.44 -11.11 -8.82
CA GLY A 266 10.57 -9.65 -8.77
C GLY A 266 9.27 -8.90 -8.51
N GLY A 267 8.26 -9.58 -7.95
CA GLY A 267 6.89 -9.06 -7.87
C GLY A 267 6.17 -9.33 -9.19
N ARG A 268 5.86 -8.25 -9.93
CA ARG A 268 5.45 -8.35 -11.33
C ARG A 268 6.72 -8.44 -12.17
N GLY A 269 6.88 -9.56 -12.86
CA GLY A 269 8.09 -9.84 -13.63
C GLY A 269 9.19 -10.51 -12.79
N ASP A 270 10.08 -11.20 -13.48
CA ASP A 270 11.19 -11.93 -12.90
C ASP A 270 12.52 -11.28 -13.28
N SER A 271 13.51 -11.44 -12.40
CA SER A 271 14.91 -11.13 -12.68
C SER A 271 15.73 -12.42 -12.67
N ALA A 272 16.77 -12.48 -13.49
CA ALA A 272 17.69 -13.62 -13.49
C ALA A 272 19.15 -13.17 -13.56
N LEU A 273 20.04 -13.88 -12.88
CA LEU A 273 21.49 -13.68 -12.97
C LEU A 273 22.13 -14.94 -13.55
N PHE A 274 22.79 -14.77 -14.69
CA PHE A 274 23.64 -15.78 -15.30
C PHE A 274 25.09 -15.50 -14.96
N ALA A 275 25.77 -16.46 -14.33
CA ALA A 275 27.19 -16.36 -14.04
C ALA A 275 27.95 -17.50 -14.71
N VAL A 276 28.88 -17.19 -15.60
CA VAL A 276 29.68 -18.17 -16.36
C VAL A 276 31.13 -17.73 -16.38
N ASN A 277 32.03 -18.53 -15.79
CA ASN A 277 33.48 -18.28 -15.79
C ASN A 277 33.88 -16.85 -15.37
N GLY A 278 33.19 -16.30 -14.36
CA GLY A 278 33.45 -14.94 -13.85
C GLY A 278 32.78 -13.82 -14.65
N PHE A 279 32.01 -14.14 -15.70
CA PHE A 279 31.12 -13.20 -16.37
C PHE A 279 29.72 -13.26 -15.76
N ASN A 280 29.20 -12.13 -15.28
CA ASN A 280 27.91 -12.00 -14.61
C ASN A 280 26.96 -11.14 -15.44
N MET A 281 25.88 -11.73 -15.93
CA MET A 281 24.84 -11.07 -16.71
C MET A 281 23.53 -11.04 -15.93
N LEU A 282 23.06 -9.85 -15.58
CA LEU A 282 21.75 -9.64 -14.97
C LEU A 282 20.72 -9.42 -16.08
N ILE A 283 19.58 -10.09 -15.99
CA ILE A 283 18.47 -9.97 -16.94
C ILE A 283 17.25 -9.47 -16.16
N ASN A 284 16.70 -8.33 -16.57
CA ASN A 284 15.58 -7.61 -15.94
C ASN A 284 15.81 -7.27 -14.45
N GLY A 285 14.96 -6.39 -13.90
CA GLY A 285 15.05 -5.93 -12.50
C GLY A 285 13.88 -6.31 -11.59
N GLY A 286 12.75 -6.76 -12.12
CA GLY A 286 11.49 -6.84 -11.38
C GLY A 286 10.79 -5.48 -11.20
N SER A 287 9.55 -5.50 -10.73
CA SER A 287 8.71 -4.31 -10.46
C SER A 287 9.06 -3.59 -9.17
N ASP A 288 9.69 -4.31 -8.23
CA ASP A 288 9.95 -3.79 -6.89
C ASP A 288 11.23 -2.97 -6.88
N ARG A 289 11.16 -1.74 -6.34
CA ARG A 289 12.34 -0.90 -6.13
C ARG A 289 13.30 -1.52 -5.12
N LYS A 290 12.77 -2.24 -4.14
CA LYS A 290 13.57 -3.13 -3.29
C LYS A 290 13.88 -4.43 -4.04
N SER A 291 14.79 -4.32 -4.99
CA SER A 291 15.20 -5.41 -5.88
C SER A 291 15.53 -6.71 -5.13
N CYS A 292 14.81 -7.79 -5.43
CA CYS A 292 15.01 -9.09 -4.80
C CYS A 292 16.40 -9.69 -5.07
N PHE A 293 16.93 -9.50 -6.29
CA PHE A 293 18.26 -9.96 -6.70
C PHE A 293 19.39 -9.29 -5.90
N TRP A 294 19.12 -8.12 -5.31
CA TRP A 294 20.12 -7.33 -4.57
C TRP A 294 20.75 -8.11 -3.42
N LYS A 295 19.98 -9.00 -2.78
CA LYS A 295 20.47 -9.88 -1.71
C LYS A 295 21.71 -10.68 -2.13
N LEU A 296 21.78 -11.11 -3.40
CA LEU A 296 22.92 -11.80 -3.98
C LEU A 296 23.89 -10.81 -4.63
N VAL A 297 23.38 -9.94 -5.50
CA VAL A 297 24.18 -9.07 -6.37
C VAL A 297 25.07 -8.12 -5.57
N ARG A 298 24.64 -7.64 -4.39
CA ARG A 298 25.48 -6.79 -3.52
C ARG A 298 26.79 -7.45 -3.11
N HIS A 299 26.88 -8.78 -3.13
CA HIS A 299 28.09 -9.51 -2.75
C HIS A 299 29.01 -9.79 -3.94
N LEU A 300 28.61 -9.44 -5.17
CA LEU A 300 29.45 -9.59 -6.34
C LEU A 300 30.46 -8.44 -6.42
N ASP A 301 31.60 -8.72 -7.03
CA ASP A 301 32.60 -7.70 -7.37
C ASP A 301 32.09 -6.79 -8.50
N ARG A 302 31.44 -7.42 -9.50
CA ARG A 302 30.88 -6.72 -10.66
C ARG A 302 29.73 -7.48 -11.32
N VAL A 303 28.88 -6.72 -12.00
CA VAL A 303 27.87 -7.19 -12.96
C VAL A 303 28.32 -6.70 -14.34
N ASP A 304 28.77 -7.61 -15.20
CA ASP A 304 29.37 -7.30 -16.49
C ASP A 304 28.38 -6.73 -17.50
N SER A 305 27.17 -7.24 -17.48
CA SER A 305 26.12 -6.80 -18.37
C SER A 305 24.76 -6.86 -17.69
N ILE A 306 23.92 -5.89 -18.05
CA ILE A 306 22.52 -5.85 -17.67
C ILE A 306 21.72 -5.90 -18.97
N LEU A 307 20.83 -6.86 -19.15
CA LEU A 307 19.93 -6.97 -20.29
C LEU A 307 18.50 -6.72 -19.84
N LEU A 308 17.91 -5.66 -20.38
CA LEU A 308 16.49 -5.36 -20.24
C LEU A 308 15.76 -5.89 -21.47
N THR A 309 14.90 -6.90 -21.26
CA THR A 309 14.22 -7.61 -22.35
C THR A 309 13.21 -6.75 -23.08
N HIS A 310 12.54 -5.85 -22.37
CA HIS A 310 11.55 -4.93 -22.88
C HIS A 310 11.42 -3.72 -21.94
N ILE A 311 10.70 -2.70 -22.39
CA ILE A 311 10.35 -1.54 -21.58
C ILE A 311 9.06 -1.86 -20.84
N GLY A 312 9.13 -1.91 -19.51
CA GLY A 312 8.00 -2.28 -18.65
C GLY A 312 8.19 -1.86 -17.20
N ASP A 313 7.06 -1.65 -16.52
CA ASP A 313 6.99 -1.42 -15.07
C ASP A 313 7.30 -2.68 -14.25
N ASP A 314 7.40 -3.84 -14.91
CA ASP A 314 7.75 -5.15 -14.38
C ASP A 314 9.28 -5.43 -14.34
N ASN A 315 10.11 -4.50 -14.82
CA ASN A 315 11.56 -4.70 -14.85
C ASN A 315 12.41 -3.44 -14.59
N LEU A 316 11.95 -2.27 -15.02
CA LEU A 316 12.71 -1.03 -14.91
C LEU A 316 12.90 -0.55 -13.47
N PRO A 317 11.88 -0.60 -12.57
CA PRO A 317 12.02 -0.05 -11.23
C PRO A 317 13.17 -0.67 -10.43
N GLY A 318 13.36 -1.99 -10.56
CA GLY A 318 14.46 -2.69 -9.90
C GLY A 318 15.83 -2.22 -10.41
N ILE A 319 16.03 -2.10 -11.72
CA ILE A 319 17.29 -1.57 -12.27
C ILE A 319 17.49 -0.10 -11.89
N ASN A 320 16.43 0.71 -11.93
CA ASN A 320 16.49 2.12 -11.56
C ASN A 320 16.88 2.34 -10.11
N SER A 321 16.49 1.44 -9.20
CA SER A 321 16.92 1.48 -7.79
C SER A 321 18.43 1.27 -7.66
N VAL A 322 19.00 0.33 -8.41
CA VAL A 322 20.44 0.04 -8.42
C VAL A 322 21.23 1.20 -8.99
N LEU A 323 20.78 1.75 -10.13
CA LEU A 323 21.42 2.92 -10.75
C LEU A 323 21.36 4.13 -9.82
N GLN A 324 20.23 4.35 -9.14
CA GLN A 324 20.08 5.45 -8.18
C GLN A 324 21.01 5.30 -6.98
N ARG A 325 21.14 4.07 -6.46
CA ARG A 325 22.09 3.78 -5.38
C ARG A 325 23.52 4.06 -5.81
N LYS A 326 23.93 3.63 -7.01
CA LYS A 326 25.31 3.90 -7.50
C LYS A 326 25.57 5.40 -7.67
N ILE A 327 24.60 6.17 -8.13
CA ILE A 327 24.74 7.64 -8.20
C ILE A 327 24.92 8.23 -6.80
N ALA A 328 24.12 7.79 -5.82
CA ALA A 328 24.25 8.24 -4.43
C ALA A 328 25.62 7.87 -3.82
N GLU A 329 26.16 6.69 -4.14
CA GLU A 329 27.53 6.29 -3.75
C GLU A 329 28.58 7.26 -4.30
N LEU A 330 28.49 7.62 -5.58
CA LEU A 330 29.43 8.55 -6.22
C LEU A 330 29.33 9.98 -5.66
N GLU A 331 28.13 10.44 -5.31
CA GLU A 331 27.92 11.75 -4.71
C GLU A 331 28.51 11.83 -3.29
N GLU A 332 28.37 10.77 -2.49
CA GLU A 332 29.00 10.68 -1.17
C GLU A 332 30.54 10.66 -1.27
N ASP A 333 31.11 9.89 -2.21
CA ASP A 333 32.55 9.82 -2.42
C ASP A 333 33.17 11.19 -2.80
N GLN A 334 32.48 11.98 -3.63
CA GLN A 334 32.95 13.31 -4.04
C GLN A 334 32.87 14.35 -2.92
N SER A 335 31.83 14.28 -2.09
CA SER A 335 31.62 15.22 -0.99
C SER A 335 32.66 15.06 0.14
N GLN A 336 33.27 13.88 0.28
CA GLN A 336 34.14 13.52 1.41
C GLN A 336 35.66 13.63 1.15
N CYS A 337 36.10 14.17 0.02
CA CYS A 337 37.52 14.49 -0.22
C CYS A 337 38.12 15.55 0.76
N SER A 338 37.33 16.00 1.74
CA SER A 338 37.70 17.00 2.73
C SER A 338 37.66 16.54 4.20
N THR A 339 37.18 15.33 4.55
CA THR A 339 37.22 14.83 5.94
C THR A 339 37.47 13.32 6.08
N ALA A 340 38.38 12.96 6.98
CA ALA A 340 38.98 11.63 7.12
C ALA A 340 38.12 10.65 7.96
N ASN A 341 37.02 10.13 7.41
CA ASN A 341 36.25 9.01 8.01
C ASN A 341 36.29 7.75 7.12
N SER A 342 37.44 7.05 7.09
CA SER A 342 37.69 5.95 6.14
C SER A 342 37.05 4.59 6.46
N GLU A 343 36.32 4.45 7.58
CA GLU A 343 35.70 3.18 7.97
C GLU A 343 34.23 3.04 7.52
N VAL A 344 33.49 4.14 7.36
CA VAL A 344 32.09 4.13 6.90
C VAL A 344 32.02 3.92 5.37
N VAL A 345 32.97 4.49 4.63
CA VAL A 345 33.05 4.45 3.16
C VAL A 345 33.37 3.04 2.62
N LYS A 346 34.06 2.20 3.40
CA LYS A 346 34.34 0.81 2.99
C LYS A 346 33.11 -0.10 2.98
N ASN A 347 32.00 0.35 3.58
CA ASN A 347 30.81 -0.45 3.75
C ASN A 347 29.67 -0.06 2.80
N LEU A 348 29.82 0.93 1.91
CA LEU A 348 28.75 1.29 0.95
C LEU A 348 28.92 0.65 -0.44
N ILE A 349 30.05 -0.01 -0.67
CA ILE A 349 30.48 -0.58 -1.95
C ILE A 349 29.37 -1.44 -2.58
N SER A 350 28.81 -0.98 -3.71
CA SER A 350 28.06 -1.81 -4.66
C SER A 350 29.01 -2.51 -5.64
N PRO A 351 28.56 -3.58 -6.30
CA PRO A 351 29.25 -4.10 -7.48
C PRO A 351 29.46 -3.02 -8.55
N ASP A 352 30.52 -3.16 -9.31
CA ASP A 352 30.70 -2.38 -10.54
C ASP A 352 29.72 -2.83 -11.61
N LEU A 353 29.15 -1.87 -12.33
CA LEU A 353 28.16 -2.12 -13.38
C LEU A 353 28.81 -1.92 -14.74
N GLY A 354 28.75 -2.94 -15.59
CA GLY A 354 29.20 -2.89 -16.97
C GLY A 354 28.12 -2.37 -17.92
N VAL A 355 27.97 -3.02 -19.07
CA VAL A 355 27.14 -2.50 -20.17
C VAL A 355 25.66 -2.80 -19.95
N VAL A 356 24.81 -1.79 -20.09
CA VAL A 356 23.35 -1.94 -20.09
C VAL A 356 22.84 -2.05 -21.53
N PHE A 357 22.20 -3.17 -21.84
CA PHE A 357 21.50 -3.42 -23.09
C PHE A 357 20.01 -3.15 -22.89
N LEU A 358 19.53 -2.08 -23.52
CA LEU A 358 18.13 -1.69 -23.51
C LEU A 358 17.71 -1.28 -24.91
N ASN A 359 16.61 -1.83 -25.40
CA ASN A 359 16.02 -1.43 -26.67
C ASN A 359 15.06 -0.26 -26.43
N VAL A 360 15.44 0.93 -26.89
CA VAL A 360 14.70 2.18 -26.66
C VAL A 360 14.09 2.70 -27.96
N PRO A 361 12.79 3.04 -27.99
CA PRO A 361 12.19 3.74 -29.12
C PRO A 361 12.88 5.08 -29.40
N GLU A 362 13.14 5.38 -30.67
CA GLU A 362 13.82 6.62 -31.09
C GLU A 362 13.02 7.90 -30.76
N ASP A 363 11.70 7.80 -30.57
CA ASP A 363 10.77 8.92 -30.38
C ASP A 363 10.43 9.22 -28.90
N LEU A 364 11.27 8.82 -27.93
CA LEU A 364 10.98 9.07 -26.52
C LEU A 364 11.05 10.57 -26.19
N LYS A 365 9.88 11.20 -26.06
CA LYS A 365 9.74 12.52 -25.47
C LYS A 365 9.82 12.39 -23.95
N ASN A 366 10.55 13.28 -23.27
CA ASN A 366 10.48 13.40 -21.81
C ASN A 366 9.11 13.98 -21.44
N PRO A 367 8.19 13.19 -20.85
CA PRO A 367 6.91 13.71 -20.41
C PRO A 367 7.08 14.58 -19.16
N GLU A 368 6.11 15.44 -18.87
CA GLU A 368 6.04 16.09 -17.55
C GLU A 368 5.82 15.05 -16.46
N PRO A 369 6.55 15.14 -15.33
CA PRO A 369 6.52 14.12 -14.29
C PRO A 369 5.13 14.01 -13.67
N ASN A 370 4.64 12.78 -13.50
CA ASN A 370 3.41 12.52 -12.78
C ASN A 370 3.67 11.77 -11.46
N TYR A 371 3.57 12.50 -10.36
CA TYR A 371 3.81 11.94 -9.03
C TYR A 371 2.65 11.07 -8.50
N ARG A 372 1.50 11.00 -9.19
CA ARG A 372 0.37 10.12 -8.85
C ARG A 372 0.34 8.83 -9.65
N VAL A 373 0.93 8.82 -10.85
CA VAL A 373 0.89 7.68 -11.76
C VAL A 373 2.31 7.31 -12.18
N ARG A 374 2.74 6.08 -11.89
CA ARG A 374 4.00 5.54 -12.38
C ARG A 374 3.86 5.21 -13.85
N ARG A 375 4.40 6.07 -14.70
CA ARG A 375 4.41 5.87 -16.16
C ARG A 375 5.65 5.12 -16.60
N THR A 376 5.47 4.17 -17.52
CA THR A 376 6.59 3.38 -18.05
C THR A 376 7.61 4.26 -18.77
N ILE A 377 7.14 5.31 -19.46
CA ILE A 377 7.99 6.26 -20.19
C ILE A 377 8.92 7.02 -19.23
N GLU A 378 8.43 7.40 -18.04
CA GLU A 378 9.23 8.10 -17.03
C GLU A 378 10.33 7.19 -16.47
N GLU A 379 10.03 5.92 -16.20
CA GLU A 379 11.02 4.93 -15.74
C GLU A 379 12.12 4.68 -16.80
N VAL A 380 11.79 4.70 -18.09
CA VAL A 380 12.79 4.61 -19.18
C VAL A 380 13.67 5.86 -19.23
N SER A 381 13.07 7.05 -19.19
CA SER A 381 13.83 8.31 -19.16
C SER A 381 14.76 8.35 -17.94
N HIS A 382 14.31 7.87 -16.78
CA HIS A 382 15.14 7.76 -15.58
C HIS A 382 16.29 6.76 -15.79
N THR A 383 16.02 5.59 -16.39
CA THR A 383 17.05 4.60 -16.70
C THR A 383 18.13 5.21 -17.58
N LEU A 384 17.73 5.87 -18.67
CA LEU A 384 18.64 6.50 -19.64
C LEU A 384 19.45 7.64 -19.04
N GLN A 385 18.83 8.54 -18.29
CA GLN A 385 19.53 9.65 -17.63
C GLN A 385 20.56 9.13 -16.63
N LYS A 386 20.22 8.10 -15.86
CA LYS A 386 21.09 7.53 -14.84
C LYS A 386 22.18 6.64 -15.45
N SER A 387 21.91 5.90 -16.52
CA SER A 387 22.89 5.07 -17.23
C SER A 387 23.87 5.88 -18.07
N CYS A 388 23.41 7.01 -18.64
CA CYS A 388 24.24 7.92 -19.45
C CYS A 388 24.83 9.07 -18.63
N CYS A 389 24.80 9.00 -17.30
CA CYS A 389 25.40 10.02 -16.46
C CYS A 389 26.90 10.18 -16.86
N PRO A 390 27.38 11.38 -17.20
CA PRO A 390 28.78 11.58 -17.63
C PRO A 390 29.83 11.09 -16.62
N MET A 391 29.43 10.80 -15.38
CA MET A 391 30.26 10.24 -14.32
C MET A 391 30.63 8.75 -14.52
N TRP A 392 29.97 8.02 -15.43
CA TRP A 392 30.33 6.63 -15.75
C TRP A 392 31.47 6.51 -16.77
N HIS A 393 31.90 7.64 -17.35
CA HIS A 393 33.05 7.73 -18.24
C HIS A 393 34.24 8.38 -17.54
N GLN A 394 34.82 7.71 -16.54
CA GLN A 394 36.20 7.96 -16.11
C GLN A 394 36.73 6.80 -15.25
N HIS A 395 37.34 5.79 -15.89
CA HIS A 395 38.79 5.54 -15.82
C HIS A 395 39.25 4.48 -16.82
#